data_AF-H9B993-F1
#
_entry.id   AF-H9B993-F1
#
_cell.length_a   1.000
_cell.length_b   1.000
_cell.length_c   1.000
_cell.angle_alpha   90.00
_cell.angle_beta   90.00
_cell.angle_gamma   90.00
#
_symmetry.space_group_name_H-M   'P 1'
#
loop_
_entity.id
_entity.type
_entity.pdbx_description
1 polymer ?
#
loop_
_entity_poly.entity_id
_entity_poly.type
_entity_poly.pdbx_seq_one_letter_code
_entity_poly.pdbx_strand_id
1 'polypeptide(L)'
;MLYNIWRPALPQDPITRESFLRGMYYSTYLKAAPQVLICGHIMPALTVKLDARAFFRVNWEPEYASRYRDLVSAYSDVVLAQLFGHQHEGTLTTLLPRGTQPWNAAASAGPRCNPRQPNLPTALLSSPSVSPKDGNNPAVRVLVFDRFQDEQEQTWAYALGDYAQYRLPLYGFVGRSGFGRTDPVFEFESSFQDTFRPFLRCAKPRQLPWSDSSEEQETNSSPGCSRCIDGSVSLQIADAIRRSPFAYAAYQNHRYAGGRDVASGAISCSSLATTEEEFLRCIDEMP
;
A
#
# COMPACT_ATOMS: atom_id res chain seq x y z
N MET A 1 -2.39 -27.45 -15.83
CA MET A 1 -3.78 -27.00 -15.62
C MET A 1 -3.94 -25.48 -15.79
N LEU A 2 -3.05 -24.63 -15.24
CA LEU A 2 -3.08 -23.16 -15.47
C LEU A 2 -2.97 -22.73 -16.94
N TYR A 3 -2.09 -23.34 -17.75
CA TYR A 3 -1.92 -22.92 -19.14
C TYR A 3 -3.24 -22.96 -19.92
N ASN A 4 -4.09 -23.96 -19.69
CA ASN A 4 -5.36 -24.08 -20.41
C ASN A 4 -6.36 -22.96 -20.03
N ILE A 5 -6.27 -22.40 -18.83
CA ILE A 5 -7.08 -21.25 -18.38
C ILE A 5 -6.61 -19.96 -19.08
N TRP A 6 -5.30 -19.80 -19.21
CA TRP A 6 -4.68 -18.61 -19.81
C TRP A 6 -4.50 -18.72 -21.32
N ARG A 7 -4.63 -19.93 -21.88
CA ARG A 7 -4.44 -20.25 -23.29
C ARG A 7 -5.28 -19.37 -24.20
N PRO A 8 -6.59 -19.11 -23.98
CA PRO A 8 -7.37 -18.26 -24.87
C PRO A 8 -6.83 -16.83 -24.98
N ALA A 9 -6.07 -16.38 -23.98
CA ALA A 9 -5.54 -15.03 -23.91
C ALA A 9 -4.09 -14.97 -24.43
N LEU A 10 -3.28 -16.00 -24.26
CA LEU A 10 -1.85 -15.97 -24.62
C LEU A 10 -1.63 -16.11 -26.13
N PRO A 11 -0.55 -15.53 -26.67
CA PRO A 11 -0.04 -15.90 -28.00
C PRO A 11 0.07 -17.42 -28.13
N GLN A 12 -0.47 -17.98 -29.21
CA GLN A 12 -0.50 -19.44 -29.46
C GLN A 12 0.82 -19.97 -30.03
N ASP A 13 1.94 -19.34 -29.70
CA ASP A 13 3.25 -19.76 -30.17
C ASP A 13 3.93 -20.72 -29.16
N PRO A 14 4.82 -21.60 -29.64
CA PRO A 14 5.50 -22.58 -28.79
C PRO A 14 6.36 -21.94 -27.70
N ILE A 15 6.95 -20.76 -27.94
CA ILE A 15 7.85 -20.07 -27.01
C ILE A 15 7.07 -19.51 -25.83
N THR A 16 5.88 -18.96 -26.06
CA THR A 16 4.96 -18.48 -25.02
C THR A 16 4.47 -19.62 -24.14
N ARG A 17 4.07 -20.76 -24.75
CA ARG A 17 3.71 -21.96 -24.00
C ARG A 17 4.88 -22.48 -23.17
N GLU A 18 6.06 -22.56 -23.77
CA GLU A 18 7.26 -23.07 -23.12
C GLU A 18 7.73 -22.15 -21.99
N SER A 19 7.69 -20.83 -22.18
CA SER A 19 7.96 -19.83 -21.14
C SER A 19 6.94 -19.88 -20.01
N PHE A 20 5.66 -20.09 -20.34
CA PHE A 20 4.59 -20.30 -19.37
C PHE A 20 4.80 -21.58 -18.55
N LEU A 21 5.26 -22.66 -19.19
CA LEU A 21 5.50 -23.96 -18.54
C LEU A 21 6.83 -24.03 -17.76
N ARG A 22 7.85 -23.23 -18.13
CA ARG A 22 9.19 -23.23 -17.52
C ARG A 22 9.29 -22.47 -16.18
N GLY A 23 8.19 -21.93 -15.64
CA GLY A 23 8.14 -21.50 -14.24
C GLY A 23 7.81 -20.04 -13.95
N MET A 24 6.85 -19.44 -14.65
CA MET A 24 6.04 -18.38 -14.02
C MET A 24 4.67 -18.96 -13.66
N TYR A 25 4.53 -19.39 -12.40
CA TYR A 25 3.39 -20.05 -11.72
C TYR A 25 3.55 -21.56 -11.49
N TYR A 26 3.76 -21.91 -10.22
CA TYR A 26 3.76 -23.28 -9.72
C TYR A 26 2.40 -23.95 -9.94
N SER A 27 2.41 -25.13 -10.55
CA SER A 27 1.28 -26.06 -10.52
C SER A 27 1.18 -26.66 -9.12
N THR A 28 0.43 -26.01 -8.25
CA THR A 28 -0.08 -26.62 -7.01
C THR A 28 -1.41 -27.31 -7.30
N TYR A 29 -1.74 -28.38 -6.56
CA TYR A 29 -3.11 -28.87 -6.47
C TYR A 29 -3.95 -27.73 -5.90
N LEU A 30 -4.60 -26.97 -6.80
CA LEU A 30 -5.48 -25.89 -6.38
C LEU A 30 -6.54 -26.52 -5.48
N LYS A 31 -6.57 -26.08 -4.23
CA LYS A 31 -7.67 -26.38 -3.30
C LYS A 31 -9.00 -26.12 -4.01
N ALA A 32 -10.08 -26.77 -3.57
CA ALA A 32 -11.42 -26.56 -4.12
C ALA A 32 -11.78 -25.06 -4.27
N ALA A 33 -11.29 -24.21 -3.35
CA ALA A 33 -11.29 -22.76 -3.45
C ALA A 33 -9.85 -22.18 -3.33
N PRO A 34 -9.14 -21.92 -4.44
CA PRO A 34 -7.79 -21.35 -4.38
C PRO A 34 -7.82 -19.85 -4.02
N GLN A 35 -6.76 -19.38 -3.36
CA GLN A 35 -6.46 -17.96 -3.18
C GLN A 35 -5.06 -17.67 -3.71
N VAL A 36 -4.90 -16.54 -4.41
CA VAL A 36 -3.74 -16.24 -5.24
C VAL A 36 -3.06 -14.95 -4.80
N LEU A 37 -1.74 -15.02 -4.62
CA LEU A 37 -0.87 -13.85 -4.54
C LEU A 37 -0.28 -13.59 -5.92
N ILE A 38 -0.43 -12.36 -6.43
CA ILE A 38 0.18 -11.92 -7.68
C ILE A 38 1.42 -11.11 -7.32
N CYS A 39 2.59 -11.57 -7.73
CA CYS A 39 3.86 -10.86 -7.50
C CYS A 39 4.46 -10.47 -8.86
N GLY A 40 4.88 -9.22 -9.00
CA GLY A 40 5.57 -8.72 -10.19
C GLY A 40 6.62 -7.67 -9.84
N HIS A 41 7.44 -7.28 -10.82
CA HIS A 41 8.40 -6.19 -10.60
C HIS A 41 7.77 -4.82 -10.88
N ILE A 42 7.29 -4.61 -12.11
CA ILE A 42 6.71 -3.33 -12.56
C ILE A 42 5.19 -3.35 -12.36
N MET A 43 4.68 -2.44 -11.53
CA MET A 43 3.24 -2.29 -11.29
C MET A 43 2.50 -1.75 -12.55
N PRO A 44 1.35 -2.31 -12.93
CA PRO A 44 0.50 -1.81 -14.02
C PRO A 44 -0.33 -0.59 -13.58
N ALA A 45 0.34 0.42 -13.04
CA ALA A 45 -0.26 1.66 -12.55
C ALA A 45 0.54 2.87 -13.05
N LEU A 46 -0.09 4.05 -13.04
CA LEU A 46 0.58 5.31 -13.28
C LEU A 46 1.46 5.66 -12.08
N THR A 47 2.69 6.08 -12.34
CA THR A 47 3.50 6.75 -11.31
C THR A 47 3.27 8.25 -11.45
N VAL A 48 2.81 8.88 -10.38
CA VAL A 48 2.66 10.35 -10.29
C VAL A 48 3.59 10.87 -9.21
N LYS A 49 4.43 11.84 -9.58
CA LYS A 49 5.26 12.63 -8.66
C LYS A 49 4.89 14.10 -8.86
N LEU A 50 4.37 14.73 -7.82
CA LEU A 50 4.15 16.16 -7.77
C LEU A 50 5.36 16.75 -7.07
N ASP A 51 6.34 17.22 -7.83
CA ASP A 51 7.40 18.12 -7.34
C ASP A 51 7.09 19.55 -7.84
N ALA A 52 8.08 20.43 -7.97
CA ALA A 52 7.89 21.76 -8.57
C ALA A 52 7.27 21.69 -9.99
N ARG A 53 7.27 20.51 -10.63
CA ARG A 53 6.53 20.18 -11.84
C ARG A 53 5.73 18.88 -11.65
N ALA A 54 4.58 18.77 -12.29
CA ALA A 54 3.82 17.52 -12.30
C ALA A 54 4.48 16.52 -13.27
N PHE A 55 4.99 15.40 -12.74
CA PHE A 55 5.53 14.30 -13.52
C PHE A 55 4.59 13.09 -13.48
N PHE A 56 4.28 12.53 -14.65
CA PHE A 56 3.55 11.27 -14.78
C PHE A 56 4.32 10.29 -15.68
N ARG A 57 4.37 9.03 -15.27
CA ARG A 57 4.96 7.94 -16.05
C ARG A 57 3.97 6.80 -16.22
N VAL A 58 3.77 6.41 -17.48
CA VAL A 58 3.11 5.18 -17.86
C VAL A 58 4.14 4.05 -17.74
N ASN A 59 3.87 3.08 -16.86
CA ASN A 59 4.81 1.97 -16.61
C ASN A 59 4.60 0.78 -17.55
N TRP A 60 3.40 0.67 -18.11
CA TRP A 60 2.98 -0.42 -18.99
C TRP A 60 2.28 0.17 -20.20
N GLU A 61 2.52 -0.38 -21.39
CA GLU A 61 1.73 -0.01 -22.56
C GLU A 61 0.22 -0.16 -22.27
N PRO A 62 -0.63 0.77 -22.74
CA PRO A 62 -2.05 0.80 -22.38
C PRO A 62 -2.79 -0.51 -22.65
N GLU A 63 -2.42 -1.23 -23.71
CA GLU A 63 -3.01 -2.52 -24.09
C GLU A 63 -2.75 -3.59 -23.02
N TYR A 64 -1.52 -3.67 -22.50
CA TYR A 64 -1.16 -4.63 -21.45
C TYR A 64 -1.79 -4.26 -20.11
N ALA A 65 -1.78 -2.98 -19.76
CA ALA A 65 -2.41 -2.51 -18.53
C ALA A 65 -3.93 -2.77 -18.55
N SER A 66 -4.59 -2.52 -19.69
CA SER A 66 -6.02 -2.76 -19.85
C SER A 66 -6.36 -4.25 -19.80
N ARG A 67 -5.53 -5.10 -20.42
CA ARG A 67 -5.72 -6.55 -20.38
C ARG A 67 -5.48 -7.13 -18.98
N TYR A 68 -4.45 -6.66 -18.28
CA TYR A 68 -4.20 -7.04 -16.89
C TYR A 68 -5.39 -6.69 -16.00
N ARG A 69 -5.93 -5.47 -16.16
CA ARG A 69 -7.12 -5.02 -15.43
C ARG A 69 -8.30 -5.97 -15.61
N ASP A 70 -8.64 -6.32 -16.85
CA ASP A 70 -9.85 -7.13 -17.12
C ASP A 70 -9.75 -8.51 -16.50
N LEU A 71 -8.58 -9.10 -16.64
CA LEU A 71 -8.27 -10.43 -16.16
C LEU A 71 -8.27 -10.50 -14.63
N VAL A 72 -7.57 -9.59 -13.96
CA VAL A 72 -7.59 -9.54 -12.49
C VAL A 72 -8.98 -9.19 -11.98
N SER A 73 -9.72 -8.31 -12.66
CA SER A 73 -11.11 -8.00 -12.26
C SER A 73 -11.99 -9.25 -12.34
N ALA A 74 -11.89 -10.02 -13.44
CA ALA A 74 -12.67 -11.24 -13.63
C ALA A 74 -12.40 -12.34 -12.60
N TYR A 75 -11.21 -12.33 -11.97
CA TYR A 75 -10.78 -13.29 -10.95
C TYR A 75 -10.53 -12.65 -9.57
N SER A 76 -11.09 -11.46 -9.33
CA SER A 76 -10.84 -10.69 -8.09
C SER A 76 -11.33 -11.40 -6.82
N ASP A 77 -12.24 -12.37 -6.96
CA ASP A 77 -12.77 -13.26 -5.92
C ASP A 77 -11.74 -14.23 -5.34
N VAL A 78 -10.67 -14.51 -6.07
CA VAL A 78 -9.57 -15.39 -5.63
C VAL A 78 -8.25 -14.63 -5.41
N VAL A 79 -8.17 -13.34 -5.76
CA VAL A 79 -6.95 -12.54 -5.60
C VAL A 79 -6.82 -12.05 -4.16
N LEU A 80 -5.85 -12.60 -3.43
CA LEU A 80 -5.56 -12.27 -2.05
C LEU A 80 -4.81 -10.95 -1.90
N ALA A 81 -3.76 -10.75 -2.72
CA ALA A 81 -2.99 -9.52 -2.78
C ALA A 81 -2.19 -9.43 -4.08
N GLN A 82 -1.84 -8.21 -4.47
CA GLN A 82 -0.96 -7.94 -5.61
C GLN A 82 0.22 -7.09 -5.16
N LEU A 83 1.44 -7.58 -5.38
CA LEU A 83 2.67 -7.10 -4.78
C LEU A 83 3.70 -6.76 -5.87
N PHE A 84 4.23 -5.54 -5.82
CA PHE A 84 5.14 -5.00 -6.83
C PHE A 84 6.34 -4.26 -6.23
N GLY A 85 7.33 -3.96 -7.08
CA GLY A 85 8.49 -3.15 -6.76
C GLY A 85 8.70 -2.04 -7.78
N HIS A 86 9.92 -1.93 -8.32
CA HIS A 86 10.37 -1.02 -9.39
C HIS A 86 10.34 0.48 -9.07
N GLN A 87 9.31 0.97 -8.39
CA GLN A 87 9.15 2.40 -8.10
C GLN A 87 10.01 2.89 -6.93
N HIS A 88 10.62 1.97 -6.17
CA HIS A 88 11.40 2.24 -4.96
C HIS A 88 10.61 2.97 -3.85
N GLU A 89 9.29 3.00 -3.98
CA GLU A 89 8.35 3.74 -3.14
C GLU A 89 7.23 2.81 -2.65
N GLY A 90 6.75 3.03 -1.43
CA GLY A 90 5.63 2.32 -0.81
C GLY A 90 4.28 2.89 -1.22
N THR A 91 3.77 2.50 -2.40
CA THR A 91 2.51 3.02 -2.92
C THR A 91 1.36 2.03 -2.76
N LEU A 92 0.14 2.58 -2.72
CA LEU A 92 -1.10 1.85 -2.68
C LEU A 92 -2.00 2.38 -3.80
N THR A 93 -2.30 1.55 -4.79
CA THR A 93 -3.17 1.92 -5.92
C THR A 93 -4.34 0.95 -6.01
N THR A 94 -5.54 1.44 -6.34
CA THR A 94 -6.69 0.58 -6.61
C THR A 94 -6.73 0.20 -8.09
N LEU A 95 -6.81 -1.10 -8.37
CA LEU A 95 -7.22 -1.61 -9.67
C LEU A 95 -8.75 -1.71 -9.72
N LEU A 96 -9.38 -0.89 -10.54
CA LEU A 96 -10.83 -0.84 -10.69
C LEU A 96 -11.30 -1.65 -11.91
N PRO A 97 -12.43 -2.36 -11.83
CA PRO A 97 -13.09 -2.95 -13.00
C PRO A 97 -13.44 -1.89 -14.04
N ARG A 98 -13.45 -2.26 -15.33
CA ARG A 98 -13.85 -1.36 -16.42
C ARG A 98 -15.24 -0.77 -16.16
N GLY A 99 -15.42 0.50 -16.54
CA GLY A 99 -16.67 1.22 -16.36
C GLY A 99 -16.89 1.78 -14.95
N THR A 100 -16.07 1.40 -13.97
CA THR A 100 -16.14 1.95 -12.61
C THR A 100 -15.59 3.36 -12.57
N GLN A 101 -16.39 4.33 -12.12
CA GLN A 101 -15.91 5.70 -11.90
C GLN A 101 -15.12 5.79 -10.57
N PRO A 102 -13.82 6.17 -10.60
CA PRO A 102 -12.97 6.11 -9.41
C PRO A 102 -13.47 6.94 -8.23
N TRP A 103 -13.95 8.17 -8.47
CA TRP A 103 -14.40 9.08 -7.41
C TRP A 103 -15.69 8.60 -6.74
N ASN A 104 -16.64 8.06 -7.50
CA ASN A 104 -17.88 7.49 -6.96
C ASN A 104 -17.62 6.22 -6.15
N ALA A 105 -16.72 5.35 -6.65
CA ALA A 105 -16.30 4.15 -5.93
C ALA A 105 -15.57 4.52 -4.64
N ALA A 106 -14.67 5.50 -4.67
CA ALA A 106 -13.98 5.98 -3.49
C ALA A 106 -14.93 6.59 -2.46
N ALA A 107 -15.93 7.38 -2.90
CA ALA A 107 -16.94 7.97 -2.03
C ALA A 107 -17.88 6.96 -1.36
N SER A 108 -18.04 5.75 -1.90
CA SER A 108 -18.95 4.72 -1.37
C SER A 108 -18.24 3.46 -0.85
N ALA A 109 -16.90 3.41 -0.93
CA ALA A 109 -16.11 2.29 -0.44
C ALA A 109 -16.38 1.97 1.05
N GLY A 110 -16.65 0.71 1.33
CA GLY A 110 -16.85 0.14 2.67
C GLY A 110 -16.04 -1.16 2.82
N PRO A 111 -15.71 -1.60 4.04
CA PRO A 111 -14.82 -2.74 4.25
C PRO A 111 -15.34 -4.00 3.53
N ARG A 112 -14.46 -4.68 2.78
CA ARG A 112 -14.75 -5.96 2.12
C ARG A 112 -13.54 -6.88 2.32
N CYS A 113 -13.59 -7.74 3.32
CA CYS A 113 -12.54 -8.75 3.48
C CYS A 113 -12.87 -9.97 2.63
N ASN A 114 -12.00 -10.26 1.67
CA ASN A 114 -12.09 -11.41 0.77
C ASN A 114 -13.47 -11.57 0.11
N PRO A 115 -13.92 -10.57 -0.67
CA PRO A 115 -15.23 -10.70 -1.28
C PRO A 115 -15.18 -11.80 -2.34
N ARG A 116 -15.96 -12.88 -2.14
CA ARG A 116 -16.10 -14.04 -3.04
C ARG A 116 -16.91 -13.71 -4.31
N GLN A 117 -16.76 -12.49 -4.81
CA GLN A 117 -17.47 -11.99 -5.97
C GLN A 117 -16.46 -11.42 -6.96
N PRO A 118 -16.52 -11.83 -8.24
CA PRO A 118 -15.65 -11.27 -9.25
C PRO A 118 -16.06 -9.83 -9.58
N ASN A 119 -15.25 -9.17 -10.38
CA ASN A 119 -15.41 -7.78 -10.80
C ASN A 119 -15.47 -6.78 -9.64
N LEU A 120 -14.62 -6.97 -8.65
CA LEU A 120 -14.45 -6.05 -7.54
C LEU A 120 -13.10 -5.32 -7.58
N PRO A 121 -13.03 -4.11 -6.98
CA PRO A 121 -11.76 -3.42 -6.80
C PRO A 121 -10.74 -4.28 -6.06
N THR A 122 -9.49 -4.28 -6.52
CA THR A 122 -8.36 -4.94 -5.84
C THR A 122 -7.24 -3.93 -5.56
N ALA A 123 -6.43 -4.18 -4.54
CA ALA A 123 -5.28 -3.33 -4.22
C ALA A 123 -4.02 -3.80 -4.96
N LEU A 124 -3.26 -2.85 -5.48
CA LEU A 124 -1.88 -2.98 -5.98
C LEU A 124 -0.97 -2.32 -4.94
N LEU A 125 -0.06 -3.11 -4.36
CA LEU A 125 0.88 -2.64 -3.34
C LEU A 125 2.29 -2.61 -3.93
N SER A 126 3.02 -1.51 -3.77
CA SER A 126 4.48 -1.52 -3.90
C SER A 126 5.14 -1.32 -2.55
N SER A 127 6.35 -1.86 -2.41
CA SER A 127 7.21 -1.60 -1.26
C SER A 127 8.28 -0.55 -1.61
N PRO A 128 8.71 0.28 -0.66
CA PRO A 128 9.96 1.02 -0.82
C PRO A 128 11.12 0.04 -0.98
N SER A 129 12.21 0.49 -1.61
CA SER A 129 13.34 -0.38 -1.87
C SER A 129 14.41 -0.32 -0.78
N VAL A 130 15.33 -1.28 -0.80
CA VAL A 130 16.57 -1.22 -0.01
C VAL A 130 17.50 -0.12 -0.54
N SER A 131 17.40 0.25 -1.82
CA SER A 131 18.20 1.34 -2.40
C SER A 131 17.60 2.70 -2.02
N PRO A 132 18.39 3.67 -1.52
CA PRO A 132 17.89 5.01 -1.17
C PRO A 132 17.81 5.96 -2.37
N LYS A 133 17.85 5.45 -3.61
CA LYS A 133 18.00 6.25 -4.83
C LYS A 133 16.95 7.36 -4.99
N ASP A 134 15.72 7.12 -4.54
CA ASP A 134 14.60 8.06 -4.67
C ASP A 134 14.39 8.91 -3.40
N GLY A 135 15.42 8.99 -2.53
CA GLY A 135 15.34 9.68 -1.25
C GLY A 135 14.56 8.89 -0.19
N ASN A 136 14.23 7.63 -0.44
CA ASN A 136 13.66 6.76 0.57
C ASN A 136 14.75 6.26 1.54
N ASN A 137 14.36 5.95 2.78
CA ASN A 137 15.21 5.08 3.60
C ASN A 137 15.21 3.67 3.00
N PRO A 138 16.34 2.92 3.08
CA PRO A 138 16.32 1.49 2.81
C PRO A 138 15.23 0.81 3.63
N ALA A 139 14.32 0.08 2.99
CA ALA A 139 13.19 -0.53 3.67
C ALA A 139 12.97 -1.99 3.27
N VAL A 140 12.40 -2.74 4.20
CA VAL A 140 11.89 -4.09 3.99
C VAL A 140 10.48 -4.18 4.56
N ARG A 141 9.65 -5.08 4.00
CA ARG A 141 8.25 -5.23 4.41
C ARG A 141 7.93 -6.67 4.69
N VAL A 142 7.25 -6.92 5.80
CA VAL A 142 6.72 -8.21 6.22
C VAL A 142 5.20 -8.18 6.09
N LEU A 143 4.63 -9.13 5.36
CA LEU A 143 3.19 -9.23 5.15
C LEU A 143 2.55 -10.10 6.24
N VAL A 144 1.40 -9.67 6.74
CA VAL A 144 0.65 -10.39 7.78
C VAL A 144 -0.68 -10.83 7.20
N PHE A 145 -0.90 -12.14 7.14
CA PHE A 145 -2.14 -12.71 6.65
C PHE A 145 -2.99 -13.23 7.81
N ASP A 146 -4.22 -12.74 7.88
CA ASP A 146 -5.20 -13.21 8.84
C ASP A 146 -5.92 -14.42 8.24
N ARG A 147 -6.05 -15.48 9.05
CA ARG A 147 -6.80 -16.69 8.70
C ARG A 147 -8.16 -16.68 9.37
N PHE A 148 -9.21 -16.93 8.60
CA PHE A 148 -10.58 -17.03 9.11
C PHE A 148 -11.29 -18.26 8.55
N GLN A 149 -12.33 -18.73 9.24
CA GLN A 149 -13.20 -19.77 8.73
C GLN A 149 -14.12 -19.19 7.66
N ASP A 150 -14.12 -19.84 6.51
CA ASP A 150 -15.06 -19.58 5.44
C ASP A 150 -16.26 -20.52 5.62
N GLU A 151 -17.33 -19.97 6.19
CA GLU A 151 -18.57 -20.72 6.46
C GLU A 151 -19.25 -21.22 5.18
N GLN A 152 -19.05 -20.56 4.04
CA GLN A 152 -19.67 -20.96 2.77
C GLN A 152 -19.01 -22.21 2.18
N GLU A 153 -17.69 -22.30 2.28
CA GLU A 153 -16.90 -23.39 1.69
C GLU A 153 -16.45 -24.43 2.73
N GLN A 154 -16.89 -24.29 4.00
CA GLN A 154 -16.46 -25.11 5.13
C GLN A 154 -14.93 -25.29 5.19
N THR A 155 -14.19 -24.23 4.84
CA THR A 155 -12.73 -24.27 4.69
C THR A 155 -12.09 -23.04 5.31
N TRP A 156 -10.76 -22.97 5.26
CA TRP A 156 -10.03 -21.79 5.73
C TRP A 156 -9.76 -20.83 4.58
N ALA A 157 -10.01 -19.55 4.81
CA ALA A 157 -9.65 -18.46 3.92
C ALA A 157 -8.67 -17.50 4.60
N TYR A 158 -7.94 -16.76 3.76
CA TYR A 158 -6.95 -15.78 4.16
C TYR A 158 -7.35 -14.39 3.68
N ALA A 159 -6.93 -13.37 4.42
CA ALA A 159 -6.94 -11.98 3.99
C ALA A 159 -5.58 -11.36 4.31
N LEU A 160 -5.08 -10.44 3.48
CA LEU A 160 -3.93 -9.62 3.86
C LEU A 160 -4.40 -8.67 4.96
N GLY A 161 -4.10 -8.98 6.22
CA GLY A 161 -4.60 -8.24 7.38
C GLY A 161 -3.79 -6.98 7.69
N ASP A 162 -2.48 -7.07 7.47
CA ASP A 162 -1.53 -6.01 7.76
C ASP A 162 -0.26 -6.14 6.92
N TYR A 163 0.60 -5.14 7.00
CA TYR A 163 2.02 -5.31 6.74
C TYR A 163 2.83 -4.47 7.72
N ALA A 164 3.97 -4.97 8.14
CA ALA A 164 4.96 -4.23 8.92
C ALA A 164 6.08 -3.76 7.99
N GLN A 165 6.37 -2.46 8.01
CA GLN A 165 7.49 -1.85 7.31
C GLN A 165 8.62 -1.60 8.31
N TYR A 166 9.82 -2.06 7.95
CA TYR A 166 11.05 -1.78 8.66
C TYR A 166 11.94 -0.93 7.78
N ARG A 167 12.66 0.00 8.38
CA ARG A 167 13.58 0.90 7.68
C ARG A 167 14.94 0.89 8.34
N LEU A 168 15.97 1.18 7.55
CA LEU A 168 17.24 1.68 8.05
C LEU A 168 17.21 3.21 7.94
N PRO A 169 17.23 3.98 9.05
CA PRO A 169 17.11 5.44 9.00
C PRO A 169 18.42 6.07 8.54
N LEU A 170 18.72 5.95 7.24
CA LEU A 170 19.98 6.34 6.60
C LEU A 170 20.40 7.76 6.95
N TYR A 171 19.46 8.70 6.93
CA TYR A 171 19.73 10.11 7.21
C TYR A 171 20.03 10.42 8.68
N GLY A 172 19.78 9.47 9.58
CA GLY A 172 20.26 9.54 10.97
C GLY A 172 21.77 9.31 11.12
N PHE A 173 22.46 8.87 10.06
CA PHE A 173 23.89 8.59 10.01
C PHE A 173 24.69 9.60 9.17
N VAL A 174 24.03 10.56 8.51
CA VAL A 174 24.69 11.43 7.51
C VAL A 174 25.38 12.60 8.19
N GLY A 175 26.70 12.50 8.36
CA GLY A 175 27.55 13.60 8.84
C GLY A 175 27.12 14.12 10.22
N ARG A 176 27.39 15.42 10.48
CA ARG A 176 27.03 16.10 11.73
C ARG A 176 25.54 16.49 11.84
N SER A 177 24.76 16.30 10.78
CA SER A 177 23.32 16.62 10.76
C SER A 177 22.41 15.44 11.10
N GLY A 178 22.98 14.24 11.27
CA GLY A 178 22.29 13.04 11.74
C GLY A 178 22.01 13.05 13.25
N PHE A 179 21.62 11.91 13.80
CA PHE A 179 21.35 11.73 15.25
C PHE A 179 22.46 10.97 15.96
N GLY A 180 23.70 11.02 15.45
CA GLY A 180 24.85 10.35 16.05
C GLY A 180 24.76 8.82 16.04
N ARG A 181 23.91 8.21 15.20
CA ARG A 181 23.82 6.75 15.10
C ARG A 181 25.08 6.19 14.44
N THR A 182 25.63 5.11 14.99
CA THR A 182 26.85 4.45 14.48
C THR A 182 26.59 3.08 13.87
N ASP A 183 25.54 2.39 14.34
CA ASP A 183 25.24 1.02 13.92
C ASP A 183 24.03 0.94 12.98
N PRO A 184 24.17 0.36 11.78
CA PRO A 184 23.08 0.25 10.83
C PRO A 184 22.13 -0.88 11.22
N VAL A 185 21.03 -0.54 11.90
CA VAL A 185 19.99 -1.49 12.32
C VAL A 185 18.66 -1.13 11.66
N PHE A 186 18.00 -2.13 11.07
CA PHE A 186 16.62 -1.99 10.62
C PHE A 186 15.70 -1.89 11.85
N GLU A 187 14.95 -0.80 11.93
CA GLU A 187 13.97 -0.55 12.98
C GLU A 187 12.55 -0.63 12.41
N PHE A 188 11.58 -0.92 13.28
CA PHE A 188 10.17 -0.84 12.92
C PHE A 188 9.82 0.62 12.58
N GLU A 189 9.22 0.84 11.41
CA GLU A 189 8.78 2.16 10.97
C GLU A 189 7.28 2.32 11.16
N SER A 190 6.50 1.42 10.57
CA SER A 190 5.05 1.46 10.67
C SER A 190 4.42 0.10 10.40
N SER A 191 3.16 -0.05 10.83
CA SER A 191 2.25 -1.02 10.23
C SER A 191 1.20 -0.31 9.37
N PHE A 192 0.61 -1.03 8.41
CA PHE A 192 -0.51 -0.50 7.64
C PHE A 192 -1.67 -0.11 8.54
N GLN A 193 -2.04 -0.99 9.47
CA GLN A 193 -3.17 -0.74 10.36
C GLN A 193 -2.91 0.46 11.26
N ASP A 194 -1.71 0.61 11.83
CA ASP A 194 -1.41 1.76 12.70
C ASP A 194 -1.44 3.08 11.92
N THR A 195 -0.93 3.06 10.68
CA THR A 195 -0.82 4.27 9.85
C THR A 195 -2.15 4.69 9.25
N PHE A 196 -2.93 3.75 8.72
CA PHE A 196 -4.07 4.07 7.87
C PHE A 196 -5.43 3.80 8.49
N ARG A 197 -5.53 3.01 9.56
CA ARG A 197 -6.81 2.73 10.25
C ARG A 197 -7.55 4.00 10.68
N PRO A 198 -6.90 5.06 11.22
CA PRO A 198 -7.60 6.29 11.57
C PRO A 198 -8.31 6.97 10.39
N PHE A 199 -7.89 6.68 9.16
CA PHE A 199 -8.47 7.24 7.94
C PHE A 199 -9.54 6.34 7.31
N LEU A 200 -9.76 5.13 7.84
CA LEU A 200 -10.82 4.23 7.40
C LEU A 200 -12.16 4.65 7.98
N ARG A 201 -13.24 4.48 7.21
CA ARG A 201 -14.58 4.93 7.62
C ARG A 201 -15.12 4.19 8.82
N CYS A 202 -14.81 2.91 8.94
CA CYS A 202 -15.19 2.08 10.08
C CYS A 202 -14.50 2.49 11.39
N ALA A 203 -13.43 3.30 11.33
CA ALA A 203 -12.70 3.76 12.51
C ALA A 203 -13.22 5.10 13.05
N LYS A 204 -14.08 5.80 12.30
CA LYS A 204 -14.64 7.08 12.76
C LYS A 204 -15.65 6.81 13.88
N PRO A 205 -15.46 7.37 15.08
CA PRO A 205 -16.53 7.37 16.07
C PRO A 205 -17.75 8.06 15.43
N ARG A 206 -18.96 7.55 15.71
CA ARG A 206 -20.17 8.33 15.45
C ARG A 206 -19.99 9.65 16.20
N GLN A 207 -19.87 10.76 15.47
CA GLN A 207 -19.98 12.07 16.09
C GLN A 207 -21.39 12.17 16.64
N LEU A 208 -21.53 12.16 17.97
CA LEU A 208 -22.79 12.50 18.61
C LEU A 208 -23.13 13.95 18.23
N PRO A 209 -24.35 14.24 17.77
CA PRO A 209 -24.80 15.61 17.58
C PRO A 209 -24.62 16.39 18.88
N TRP A 210 -24.17 17.63 18.78
CA TRP A 210 -23.92 18.52 19.94
C TRP A 210 -25.16 18.75 20.83
N SER A 211 -26.35 18.32 20.39
CA SER A 211 -27.62 18.48 21.12
C SER A 211 -27.98 17.31 22.05
N ASP A 212 -27.33 16.15 21.96
CA ASP A 212 -27.68 14.98 22.78
C ASP A 212 -26.53 14.61 23.74
N SER A 213 -26.39 15.41 24.79
CA SER A 213 -25.47 15.13 25.91
C SER A 213 -26.19 14.64 27.17
N SER A 214 -27.40 14.08 27.06
CA SER A 214 -28.18 13.67 28.24
C SER A 214 -28.88 12.32 28.17
N GLU A 215 -28.47 11.39 27.30
CA GLU A 215 -28.84 9.98 27.47
C GLU A 215 -27.64 9.09 27.16
N GLU A 216 -27.08 8.48 28.20
CA GLU A 216 -26.18 7.33 28.09
C GLU A 216 -26.94 6.17 27.44
N GLN A 217 -27.00 6.14 26.12
CA GLN A 217 -27.33 4.94 25.37
C GLN A 217 -26.04 4.15 25.13
N GLU A 218 -25.76 3.20 26.03
CA GLU A 218 -25.04 1.98 25.71
C GLU A 218 -25.75 1.30 24.53
N THR A 219 -25.35 1.62 23.29
CA THR A 219 -25.85 0.90 22.13
C THR A 219 -24.73 0.59 21.16
N ASN A 220 -24.43 -0.71 21.12
CA ASN A 220 -23.83 -1.47 20.04
C ASN A 220 -22.41 -1.03 19.65
N SER A 221 -21.45 -1.85 20.12
CA SER A 221 -20.13 -2.03 19.50
C SER A 221 -20.25 -1.87 17.98
N SER A 222 -19.73 -0.77 17.46
CA SER A 222 -19.57 -0.62 16.01
C SER A 222 -18.85 -1.88 15.52
N PRO A 223 -19.33 -2.56 14.47
CA PRO A 223 -18.64 -3.74 13.95
C PRO A 223 -17.20 -3.31 13.68
N GLY A 224 -16.27 -3.86 14.46
CA GLY A 224 -14.89 -3.39 14.47
C GLY A 224 -14.34 -3.42 13.05
N CYS A 225 -13.52 -2.44 12.67
CA CYS A 225 -12.84 -2.45 11.38
C CYS A 225 -12.18 -3.81 11.17
N SER A 226 -12.70 -4.56 10.20
CA SER A 226 -12.12 -5.81 9.78
C SER A 226 -10.70 -5.56 9.28
N ARG A 227 -9.72 -6.27 9.84
CA ARG A 227 -8.30 -6.14 9.46
C ARG A 227 -8.11 -6.81 8.11
N CYS A 228 -8.26 -6.05 7.04
CA CYS A 228 -7.88 -6.49 5.70
C CYS A 228 -7.45 -5.31 4.83
N ILE A 229 -6.59 -5.59 3.85
CA ILE A 229 -6.05 -4.66 2.87
C ILE A 229 -6.54 -5.13 1.51
N ASP A 230 -7.61 -4.53 1.01
CA ASP A 230 -8.24 -4.85 -0.26
C ASP A 230 -8.42 -3.59 -1.12
N GLY A 231 -9.06 -3.73 -2.29
CA GLY A 231 -9.32 -2.59 -3.17
C GLY A 231 -10.25 -1.55 -2.54
N SER A 232 -11.19 -1.96 -1.68
CA SER A 232 -12.07 -1.01 -1.00
C SER A 232 -11.34 -0.17 0.04
N VAL A 233 -10.44 -0.77 0.81
CA VAL A 233 -9.56 -0.07 1.75
C VAL A 233 -8.61 0.86 1.00
N SER A 234 -8.05 0.43 -0.14
CA SER A 234 -7.25 1.29 -1.03
C SER A 234 -8.02 2.53 -1.50
N LEU A 235 -9.29 2.37 -1.88
CA LEU A 235 -10.17 3.48 -2.27
C LEU A 235 -10.44 4.46 -1.13
N GLN A 236 -10.65 3.96 0.09
CA GLN A 236 -10.85 4.82 1.27
C GLN A 236 -9.61 5.65 1.57
N ILE A 237 -8.42 5.05 1.47
CA ILE A 237 -7.15 5.77 1.65
C ILE A 237 -6.98 6.82 0.56
N ALA A 238 -7.28 6.49 -0.71
CA ALA A 238 -7.22 7.47 -1.79
C ALA A 238 -8.16 8.68 -1.56
N ASP A 239 -9.39 8.45 -1.09
CA ASP A 239 -10.30 9.55 -0.73
C ASP A 239 -9.80 10.33 0.50
N ALA A 240 -9.21 9.66 1.50
CA ALA A 240 -8.65 10.30 2.67
C ALA A 240 -7.46 11.21 2.34
N ILE A 241 -6.50 10.72 1.53
CA ILE A 241 -5.34 11.49 1.04
C ILE A 241 -5.80 12.78 0.35
N ARG A 242 -6.88 12.70 -0.44
CA ARG A 242 -7.44 13.86 -1.15
C ARG A 242 -8.05 14.91 -0.21
N ARG A 243 -8.66 14.48 0.90
CA ARG A 243 -9.46 15.35 1.78
C ARG A 243 -8.74 15.80 3.03
N SER A 244 -7.67 15.13 3.45
CA SER A 244 -7.01 15.34 4.73
C SER A 244 -5.51 15.55 4.57
N PRO A 245 -4.95 16.70 4.99
CA PRO A 245 -3.51 16.91 4.99
C PRO A 245 -2.79 15.92 5.91
N PHE A 246 -3.43 15.44 6.99
CA PHE A 246 -2.87 14.42 7.87
C PHE A 246 -2.76 13.05 7.18
N ALA A 247 -3.79 12.65 6.41
CA ALA A 247 -3.73 11.41 5.64
C ALA A 247 -2.69 11.49 4.52
N TYR A 248 -2.58 12.65 3.87
CA TYR A 248 -1.54 12.92 2.89
C TYR A 248 -0.13 12.82 3.51
N ALA A 249 0.11 13.47 4.64
CA ALA A 249 1.41 13.42 5.33
C ALA A 249 1.77 11.99 5.77
N ALA A 250 0.83 11.25 6.36
CA ALA A 250 1.01 9.85 6.73
C ALA A 250 1.35 8.98 5.51
N TYR A 251 0.64 9.18 4.39
CA TYR A 251 0.92 8.47 3.14
C TYR A 251 2.30 8.80 2.57
N GLN A 252 2.72 10.07 2.58
CA GLN A 252 4.04 10.48 2.09
C GLN A 252 5.17 9.90 2.95
N ASN A 253 5.03 9.94 4.28
CA ASN A 253 5.97 9.31 5.19
C ASN A 253 6.10 7.80 4.90
N HIS A 254 4.96 7.09 4.83
CA HIS A 254 4.92 5.68 4.49
C HIS A 254 5.55 5.38 3.12
N ARG A 255 5.25 6.19 2.10
CA ARG A 255 5.72 6.02 0.72
C ARG A 255 7.24 6.03 0.61
N TYR A 256 7.92 6.85 1.41
CA TYR A 256 9.38 6.99 1.38
C TYR A 256 10.08 6.33 2.58
N ALA A 257 9.37 5.51 3.36
CA ALA A 257 9.87 4.95 4.62
C ALA A 257 10.48 6.04 5.54
N GLY A 258 9.88 7.23 5.54
CA GLY A 258 10.34 8.42 6.27
C GLY A 258 11.69 8.97 5.80
N GLY A 259 12.09 8.75 4.54
CA GLY A 259 13.36 9.23 3.99
C GLY A 259 13.31 10.59 3.28
N ARG A 260 12.15 11.03 2.80
CA ARG A 260 12.05 12.28 2.02
C ARG A 260 11.93 13.53 2.91
N ASP A 261 11.13 13.43 3.96
CA ASP A 261 10.91 14.48 4.96
C ASP A 261 11.44 13.98 6.31
N VAL A 262 12.76 13.92 6.44
CA VAL A 262 13.40 13.32 7.62
C VAL A 262 13.56 14.36 8.71
N ALA A 263 13.16 13.99 9.93
CA ALA A 263 13.69 14.63 11.11
C ALA A 263 15.22 14.53 11.08
N SER A 264 15.90 15.66 11.22
CA SER A 264 17.35 15.74 11.25
C SER A 264 17.76 16.92 12.13
N GLY A 265 19.00 16.89 12.58
CA GLY A 265 19.60 18.03 13.26
C GLY A 265 19.54 19.29 12.40
N ALA A 266 19.70 19.16 11.09
CA ALA A 266 19.57 20.28 10.15
C ALA A 266 18.17 20.92 10.17
N ILE A 267 17.09 20.13 10.12
CA ILE A 267 15.74 20.68 10.22
C ILE A 267 15.52 21.34 11.60
N SER A 268 16.02 20.74 12.68
CA SER A 268 15.97 21.35 14.01
C SER A 268 16.70 22.70 14.04
N CYS A 269 17.95 22.76 13.60
CA CYS A 269 18.74 23.99 13.55
C CYS A 269 18.13 25.06 12.65
N SER A 270 17.48 24.68 11.55
CA SER A 270 16.77 25.64 10.70
C SER A 270 15.61 26.34 11.40
N SER A 271 15.07 25.74 12.48
CA SER A 271 14.04 26.33 13.32
C SER A 271 14.60 27.19 14.46
N LEU A 272 15.92 27.11 14.71
CA LEU A 272 16.62 27.81 15.80
C LEU A 272 17.51 28.95 15.30
N ALA A 273 17.86 28.94 14.01
CA ALA A 273 18.75 29.91 13.39
C ALA A 273 17.97 30.91 12.54
N THR A 274 18.32 32.19 12.65
CA THR A 274 17.81 33.27 11.78
C THR A 274 18.83 33.66 10.70
N THR A 275 20.10 33.32 10.91
CA THR A 275 21.21 33.57 9.99
C THR A 275 21.93 32.27 9.63
N GLU A 276 22.69 32.29 8.53
CA GLU A 276 23.52 31.16 8.12
C GLU A 276 24.60 30.82 9.15
N GLU A 277 25.21 31.83 9.78
CA GLU A 277 26.23 31.63 10.82
C GLU A 277 25.67 30.93 12.05
N GLU A 278 24.47 31.34 12.51
CA GLU A 278 23.76 30.67 13.60
C GLU A 278 23.40 29.22 13.26
N PHE A 279 23.01 28.97 12.01
CA PHE A 279 22.68 27.64 11.53
C PHE A 279 23.92 26.74 11.53
N LEU A 280 25.03 27.20 10.96
CA LEU A 280 26.28 26.44 10.91
C LEU A 280 26.82 26.17 12.32
N ARG A 281 26.78 27.16 13.21
CA ARG A 281 27.15 26.97 14.62
C ARG A 281 26.27 25.92 15.31
N CYS A 282 24.97 25.97 15.10
CA CYS A 282 24.04 24.96 15.64
C CYS A 282 24.36 23.55 15.14
N ILE A 283 24.68 23.39 13.84
CA ILE A 283 25.12 22.11 13.28
C ILE A 283 26.41 21.61 13.91
N ASP A 284 27.38 22.49 14.13
CA ASP A 284 28.69 22.11 14.66
C ASP A 284 28.69 21.80 16.17
N GLU A 285 27.77 22.41 16.92
CA GLU A 285 27.59 22.20 18.36
C GLU A 285 26.65 21.02 18.67
N MET A 286 26.02 20.41 17.67
CA MET A 286 25.16 19.25 17.90
C MET A 286 25.97 18.02 18.35
N PRO A 287 25.49 17.29 19.38
CA PRO A 287 26.17 16.14 19.97
C PRO A 287 26.20 14.90 19.07
#